data_AF-A0A7J7IU92-F1
#
_entry.id   AF-A0A7J7IU92-F1
#
_cell.length_a   1.000
_cell.length_b   1.000
_cell.length_c   1.000
_cell.angle_alpha   90.00
_cell.angle_beta   90.00
_cell.angle_gamma   90.00
#
_symmetry.space_group_name_H-M   'P 1'
#
loop_
_entity.id
_entity.type
_entity.pdbx_description
1 polymer ?
#
loop_
_entity_poly.entity_id
_entity_poly.type
_entity_poly.pdbx_seq_one_letter_code
_entity_poly.pdbx_strand_id
1 'polypeptide(L)'
;MTKLQQWLAAAMVFMAIWYGLLSDKVQLDVPYIYKQLLPIICVGIFGIVSACIVLYRTFTFNNCDEAAVELRSQIEDAKKYLKEKGLVLDS
;
A
#
# COMPACT_ATOMS: atom_id res chain seq x y z
N MET A 1 -10.88 -8.91 18.79
CA MET A 1 -10.90 -7.54 18.25
C MET A 1 -10.59 -7.61 16.77
N THR A 2 -11.55 -7.29 15.91
CA THR A 2 -11.29 -7.26 14.46
C THR A 2 -10.47 -6.01 14.11
N LYS A 3 -9.73 -6.05 13.00
CA LYS A 3 -8.98 -4.86 12.52
C LYS A 3 -9.90 -3.67 12.29
N LEU A 4 -11.13 -3.92 11.83
CA LEU A 4 -12.16 -2.89 11.68
C LEU A 4 -12.45 -2.16 12.99
N GLN A 5 -12.64 -2.89 14.09
CA GLN A 5 -12.90 -2.29 15.41
C GLN A 5 -11.74 -1.42 15.89
N GLN A 6 -10.49 -1.84 15.63
CA GLN A 6 -9.30 -1.05 15.99
C GLN A 6 -9.24 0.27 15.21
N TRP A 7 -9.47 0.22 13.90
CA TRP A 7 -9.47 1.42 13.05
C TRP A 7 -10.64 2.36 13.37
N LEU A 8 -11.82 1.81 13.65
CA LEU A 8 -12.99 2.61 14.03
C LEU A 8 -12.77 3.32 15.37
N ALA A 9 -12.19 2.63 16.36
CA ALA A 9 -11.84 3.23 17.64
C ALA A 9 -10.82 4.37 17.48
N ALA A 10 -9.77 4.15 16.66
CA ALA A 10 -8.79 5.20 16.36
C ALA A 10 -9.44 6.42 15.67
N ALA A 11 -10.33 6.19 14.69
CA ALA A 11 -11.06 7.26 14.02
C ALA A 11 -11.96 8.05 14.98
N MET A 12 -12.63 7.38 15.91
CA MET A 12 -13.45 8.03 16.95
C MET A 12 -12.62 8.93 17.86
N VAL A 13 -11.46 8.45 18.33
CA VAL A 13 -10.54 9.25 19.15
C VAL A 13 -10.05 10.47 18.38
N PHE A 14 -9.64 10.29 17.13
CA PHE A 14 -9.20 11.40 16.27
C PHE A 14 -10.30 12.45 16.08
N MET A 15 -11.53 12.02 15.77
CA MET A 15 -12.67 12.92 15.61
C MET A 15 -13.01 13.67 16.89
N ALA A 16 -12.90 13.02 18.06
CA ALA A 16 -13.12 13.68 19.35
C ALA A 16 -12.10 14.79 19.62
N ILE A 17 -10.82 14.53 19.33
CA ILE A 17 -9.75 15.53 19.44
C ILE A 17 -9.99 16.70 18.49
N TRP A 18 -10.32 16.40 17.23
CA TRP A 18 -10.59 17.41 16.21
C TRP A 18 -11.80 18.29 16.56
N TYR A 19 -12.88 17.69 17.09
CA TYR A 19 -14.03 18.45 17.58
C TYR A 19 -13.67 19.35 18.77
N GLY A 20 -12.81 18.87 19.68
CA GLY A 20 -12.28 19.67 20.78
C GLY A 20 -11.48 20.89 20.31
N LEU A 21 -10.71 20.73 19.23
CA LEU A 21 -9.97 21.81 18.56
C LEU A 21 -10.90 22.85 17.92
N LEU A 22 -11.97 22.40 17.26
CA LEU A 22 -12.97 23.29 16.65
C LEU A 22 -13.82 24.05 17.68
N SER A 23 -14.00 23.49 18.87
CA SER A 23 -14.75 24.11 19.96
C SER A 23 -13.96 25.16 20.74
N ASP A 24 -12.73 25.50 20.30
CA ASP A 24 -11.76 26.37 20.99
C ASP A 24 -11.51 26.01 22.47
N LYS A 25 -11.84 24.79 22.88
CA LYS A 25 -11.46 24.24 24.19
C LYS A 25 -9.95 24.05 24.29
N VAL A 26 -9.29 23.92 23.14
CA VAL A 26 -7.84 23.85 22.99
C VAL A 26 -7.39 25.11 22.25
N GLN A 27 -6.73 26.01 22.97
CA GLN A 27 -6.19 27.24 22.40
C GLN A 27 -4.91 26.92 21.62
N LEU A 28 -5.05 26.73 20.31
CA LEU A 28 -3.95 26.75 19.38
C LEU A 28 -3.99 28.06 18.59
N ASP A 29 -2.85 28.74 18.55
CA ASP A 29 -2.61 29.93 17.74
C ASP A 29 -2.38 29.55 16.27
N VAL A 30 -3.42 28.96 15.68
CA VAL A 30 -3.47 28.62 14.25
C VAL A 30 -4.76 29.17 13.67
N PRO A 31 -4.73 29.71 12.43
CA PRO A 31 -5.94 30.23 11.80
C PRO A 31 -7.03 29.16 11.72
N TYR A 32 -8.28 29.57 11.94
CA TYR A 32 -9.45 28.67 11.99
C TYR A 32 -9.57 27.77 10.75
N ILE A 33 -9.20 28.30 9.57
CA ILE A 33 -9.22 27.55 8.31
C ILE A 33 -8.33 26.29 8.36
N TYR A 34 -7.18 26.34 9.04
CA TYR A 34 -6.30 25.19 9.20
C TYR A 34 -6.86 24.18 10.18
N LYS A 35 -7.54 24.63 11.25
CA LYS A 35 -8.27 23.73 12.18
C LYS A 35 -9.36 22.96 11.44
N GLN A 36 -10.11 23.63 10.57
CA GLN A 36 -11.19 23.02 9.79
C GLN A 36 -10.67 22.05 8.72
N LEU A 37 -9.58 22.41 8.03
CA LEU A 37 -9.00 21.59 6.96
C LEU A 37 -8.08 20.48 7.46
N LEU A 38 -7.82 20.40 8.77
CA LEU A 38 -6.90 19.42 9.37
C LEU A 38 -7.14 17.97 8.90
N PRO A 39 -8.38 17.43 8.88
CA PRO A 39 -8.61 16.06 8.43
C PRO A 39 -8.25 15.87 6.94
N ILE A 40 -8.54 16.86 6.11
CA ILE A 40 -8.24 16.84 4.68
C ILE A 40 -6.73 16.87 4.46
N ILE A 41 -6.02 17.71 5.22
CA ILE A 41 -4.56 17.79 5.19
C ILE A 41 -3.94 16.43 5.60
N CYS A 42 -4.45 15.81 6.68
CA CYS A 42 -3.99 14.49 7.12
C CYS A 42 -4.18 13.42 6.02
N VAL A 43 -5.35 13.38 5.38
CA VAL A 43 -5.62 12.43 4.27
C VAL A 43 -4.73 12.72 3.07
N GLY A 44 -4.52 13.99 2.74
CA GLY A 44 -3.63 14.40 1.64
C GLY A 44 -2.19 13.94 1.86
N ILE A 45 -1.63 14.18 3.06
CA ILE A 45 -0.29 13.72 3.45
C ILE A 45 -0.22 12.20 3.39
N PHE A 46 -1.21 11.51 3.96
CA PHE A 46 -1.27 10.05 3.92
C PHE A 46 -1.28 9.52 2.48
N GLY A 47 -2.05 10.16 1.59
CA GLY A 47 -2.10 9.81 0.17
C GLY A 47 -0.76 9.99 -0.53
N ILE A 48 -0.09 11.12 -0.31
CA ILE A 48 1.23 11.39 -0.89
C ILE A 48 2.26 10.38 -0.41
N VAL A 49 2.35 10.15 0.91
CA VAL A 49 3.28 9.17 1.49
C VAL A 49 3.00 7.77 0.94
N SER A 50 1.74 7.37 0.87
CA SER A 50 1.34 6.09 0.30
C SER A 50 1.78 5.97 -1.17
N ALA A 51 1.51 6.99 -1.98
CA ALA A 51 1.92 7.02 -3.38
C ALA A 51 3.44 6.93 -3.53
N CYS A 52 4.20 7.70 -2.74
CA CYS A 52 5.67 7.64 -2.74
C CYS A 52 6.18 6.23 -2.40
N ILE A 53 5.60 5.58 -1.38
CA ILE A 53 5.99 4.22 -1.00
C ILE A 53 5.69 3.22 -2.12
N VAL A 54 4.50 3.29 -2.74
CA VAL A 54 4.14 2.41 -3.85
C VAL A 54 5.09 2.64 -5.02
N LEU A 55 5.28 3.88 -5.45
CA LEU A 55 6.18 4.21 -6.56
C LEU A 55 7.62 3.76 -6.28
N TYR A 56 8.15 4.04 -5.09
CA TYR A 56 9.48 3.61 -4.69
C TYR A 56 9.63 2.10 -4.77
N ARG A 57 8.67 1.35 -4.19
CA ARG A 57 8.68 -0.12 -4.25
C ARG A 57 8.55 -0.66 -5.66
N THR A 58 7.74 -0.02 -6.51
CA THR A 58 7.58 -0.42 -7.91
C THR A 58 8.86 -0.14 -8.71
N PHE A 59 9.48 1.03 -8.55
CA PHE A 59 10.70 1.38 -9.27
C PHE A 59 11.93 0.61 -8.76
N THR A 60 11.98 0.27 -7.47
CA THR A 60 13.04 -0.53 -6.86
C THR A 60 12.75 -2.04 -6.93
N PHE A 61 11.66 -2.45 -7.59
CA PHE A 61 11.44 -3.86 -7.89
C PHE A 61 12.52 -4.29 -8.88
N ASN A 62 13.59 -4.90 -8.36
CA ASN A 62 14.72 -5.34 -9.15
C ASN A 62 14.22 -6.36 -10.17
N ASN A 63 14.47 -6.13 -11.46
CA ASN A 63 14.19 -7.13 -12.48
C ASN A 63 15.03 -8.36 -12.15
N CYS A 64 14.38 -9.41 -11.65
CA CYS A 64 15.05 -10.66 -11.30
C CYS A 64 15.22 -11.47 -12.59
N ASP A 65 16.08 -10.95 -13.48
CA ASP A 65 16.35 -11.55 -14.79
C ASP A 65 16.90 -12.96 -14.63
N GLU A 66 17.68 -13.20 -13.58
CA GLU A 66 18.22 -14.52 -13.23
C GLU A 66 17.11 -15.54 -12.91
N ALA A 67 16.12 -15.17 -12.09
CA ALA A 67 14.98 -16.05 -11.81
C ALA A 67 14.13 -16.29 -13.07
N ALA A 68 14.01 -15.31 -13.96
CA ALA A 68 13.32 -15.48 -15.23
C ALA A 68 14.06 -16.47 -16.16
N VAL A 69 15.40 -16.42 -16.20
CA VAL A 69 16.24 -17.35 -16.96
C VAL A 69 16.17 -18.77 -16.37
N GLU A 70 16.27 -18.90 -15.04
CA GLU A 70 16.16 -20.19 -14.36
C GLU A 70 14.80 -20.86 -14.61
N LEU A 71 13.70 -20.09 -14.48
CA LEU A 71 12.35 -20.56 -14.78
C LEU A 71 12.21 -21.01 -16.24
N ARG A 72 12.80 -20.28 -17.20
CA ARG A 72 12.79 -20.68 -18.62
C ARG A 72 13.52 -22.01 -18.84
N SER A 73 14.68 -22.21 -18.22
CA SER A 73 15.41 -23.47 -18.30
C SER A 73 14.58 -24.64 -17.78
N GLN A 74 13.94 -24.47 -16.62
CA GLN A 74 13.07 -25.50 -16.04
C GLN A 74 11.89 -25.86 -16.94
N ILE A 75 11.32 -24.88 -17.65
CA ILE A 75 10.24 -25.11 -18.63
C ILE A 75 10.76 -25.92 -19.84
N GLU A 76 11.94 -25.61 -20.36
CA GLU A 76 12.53 -26.35 -21.48
C GLU A 76 12.85 -27.80 -21.10
N ASP A 77 13.42 -28.01 -19.92
CA ASP A 77 13.72 -29.35 -19.40
C ASP A 77 12.43 -30.17 -19.19
N ALA A 78 11.38 -29.55 -18.63
CA ALA A 78 10.09 -30.20 -18.46
C ALA A 78 9.44 -30.55 -19.81
N LYS A 79 9.52 -29.67 -20.81
CA LYS A 79 9.03 -29.96 -22.18
C LYS A 79 9.78 -31.12 -22.81
N LYS A 80 11.10 -31.18 -22.64
CA LYS A 80 11.93 -32.28 -23.15
C LYS A 80 11.55 -33.60 -22.50
N TYR A 81 11.40 -33.62 -21.17
CA TYR A 81 10.96 -34.80 -20.42
C TYR A 81 9.59 -35.31 -20.87
N LEU A 82 8.63 -34.41 -21.13
CA LEU A 82 7.30 -34.78 -21.62
C LEU A 82 7.33 -35.34 -23.04
N LYS A 83 8.17 -34.75 -23.91
CA LYS A 83 8.40 -35.25 -25.26
C LYS A 83 9.01 -36.64 -25.27
N GLU A 84 9.96 -36.92 -24.37
CA GLU A 84 10.51 -38.26 -24.15
C GLU A 84 9.43 -39.27 -23.70
N LYS A 85 8.41 -38.81 -22.98
CA LYS A 85 7.22 -39.60 -22.62
C LYS A 85 6.14 -39.67 -23.70
N GLY A 86 6.38 -39.13 -24.89
CA GLY A 86 5.42 -39.13 -26.00
C GLY A 86 4.27 -38.13 -25.86
N LEU A 87 4.34 -37.21 -24.90
CA LEU A 87 3.35 -36.15 -24.68
C LEU A 87 3.88 -34.84 -25.28
N VAL A 88 3.23 -34.34 -26.34
CA VAL A 88 3.61 -33.07 -26.97
C VAL A 88 2.67 -31.98 -26.45
N LEU A 89 3.22 -31.05 -25.67
CA LEU A 89 2.55 -29.79 -25.34
C LEU A 89 2.93 -28.78 -26.41
N ASP A 90 2.00 -28.50 -27.32
CA ASP A 90 2.11 -27.34 -28.22
C ASP A 90 1.70 -26.08 -27.45
N SER A 91 2.28 -24.94 -27.87
CA SER A 91 2.36 -23.66 -27.15
C SER A 91 1.08 -23.15 -26.48
#